data_AF-A0ABD3CN16-F1
#
_entry.id   AF-A0ABD3CN16-F1
#
_cell.length_a   1.000
_cell.length_b   1.000
_cell.length_c   1.000
_cell.angle_alpha   90.00
_cell.angle_beta   90.00
_cell.angle_gamma   90.00
#
_symmetry.space_group_name_H-M   'P 1'
#
loop_
_entity.id
_entity.type
_entity.pdbx_description
1 polymer ?
#
loop_
_entity_poly.entity_id
_entity_poly.type
_entity_poly.pdbx_seq_one_letter_code
_entity_poly.pdbx_strand_id
1 'polypeptide(L)'
;MDGTCPVIRSSRNLPKSQLGAVIFGCKHHTFSECLNRKIFGLPDAHYSYVKNINPGLVLFLFNYSDRNLHGIFKAVSRGQLNLDNQAWASCEGVDYSPYAAQVQMDFQTKCRPLFEDEFKPIIGMNYYSEKLYWYP
;
A
#
# COMPACT_ATOMS: atom_id res chain seq x y z
N MET A 1 -14.56 36.11 10.97
CA MET A 1 -15.37 34.93 10.65
C MET A 1 -15.20 34.67 9.17
N ASP A 2 -14.34 33.72 8.81
CA ASP A 2 -14.56 32.93 7.59
C ASP A 2 -13.87 31.58 7.81
N GLY A 3 -14.66 30.66 8.33
CA GLY A 3 -14.25 29.36 8.85
C GLY A 3 -14.52 28.25 7.85
N THR A 4 -13.97 28.35 6.64
CA THR A 4 -14.02 27.22 5.71
C THR A 4 -13.03 26.15 6.17
N CYS A 5 -13.54 25.15 6.89
CA CYS A 5 -12.86 23.86 7.04
C CYS A 5 -12.42 23.39 5.65
N PRO A 6 -11.13 23.09 5.41
CA PRO A 6 -10.72 22.52 4.14
C PRO A 6 -11.49 21.22 3.98
N VAL A 7 -12.27 21.11 2.91
CA VAL A 7 -12.90 19.85 2.51
C VAL A 7 -11.75 18.86 2.35
N ILE A 8 -11.58 17.97 3.33
CA ILE A 8 -10.60 16.88 3.26
C ILE A 8 -11.10 15.98 2.14
N ARG A 9 -10.65 16.25 0.90
CA ARG A 9 -10.73 15.29 -0.20
C ARG A 9 -10.18 14.00 0.38
N SER A 10 -10.93 12.90 0.23
CA SER A 10 -10.46 11.58 0.65
C SER A 10 -9.02 11.40 0.15
N SER A 11 -8.05 11.29 1.06
CA SER A 11 -6.62 11.23 0.73
C SER A 11 -6.28 10.02 -0.16
N ARG A 12 -7.24 9.11 -0.36
CA ARG A 12 -7.18 7.97 -1.28
C ARG A 12 -7.19 8.34 -2.77
N ASN A 13 -7.45 9.60 -3.13
CA ASN A 13 -7.48 10.05 -4.53
C ASN A 13 -6.55 11.24 -4.78
N LEU A 14 -5.37 11.26 -4.14
CA LEU A 14 -4.33 12.23 -4.49
C LEU A 14 -3.97 12.08 -5.99
N PRO A 15 -3.88 13.19 -6.74
CA PRO A 15 -3.41 13.15 -8.11
C PRO A 15 -1.94 12.73 -8.16
N LYS A 16 -1.50 12.19 -9.30
CA LYS A 16 -0.13 11.70 -9.52
C LYS A 16 0.96 12.70 -9.11
N SER A 17 0.72 14.00 -9.29
CA SER A 17 1.67 15.08 -8.95
C SER A 17 1.85 15.32 -7.45
N GLN A 18 0.93 14.82 -6.61
CA GLN A 18 0.93 15.00 -5.16
C GLN A 18 1.22 13.70 -4.40
N LEU A 19 1.27 12.57 -5.09
CA LEU A 19 1.54 11.27 -4.49
C LEU A 19 3.06 11.10 -4.29
N GLY A 20 3.54 11.33 -3.06
CA GLY A 20 4.97 11.21 -2.72
C GLY A 20 5.42 9.79 -2.38
N ALA A 21 4.56 9.01 -1.72
CA ALA A 21 4.80 7.61 -1.39
C ALA A 21 3.48 6.88 -1.08
N VAL A 22 3.52 5.54 -1.05
CA VAL A 22 2.39 4.69 -0.69
C VAL A 22 2.79 3.66 0.35
N ILE A 23 1.97 3.50 1.40
CA ILE A 23 2.08 2.39 2.35
C ILE A 23 1.06 1.32 1.95
N PHE A 24 1.53 0.12 1.64
CA PHE A 24 0.70 -1.07 1.48
C PHE A 24 0.61 -1.82 2.80
N GLY A 25 -0.54 -2.46 3.04
CA GLY A 25 -0.75 -3.28 4.23
C GLY A 25 -0.67 -4.76 3.91
N CYS A 26 -0.13 -5.56 4.83
CA CYS A 26 -0.10 -7.02 4.74
C CYS A 26 -0.26 -7.66 6.12
N LYS A 27 -0.42 -8.99 6.15
CA LYS A 27 -0.33 -9.83 7.36
C LYS A 27 0.88 -10.75 7.25
N HIS A 28 1.28 -11.37 8.37
CA HIS A 28 2.43 -12.27 8.44
C HIS A 28 2.43 -13.36 7.34
N HIS A 29 1.28 -13.99 7.08
CA HIS A 29 1.16 -15.04 6.06
C HIS A 29 1.29 -14.52 4.62
N THR A 30 0.95 -13.24 4.34
CA THR A 30 1.11 -12.63 3.01
C THR A 30 2.47 -11.96 2.81
N PHE A 31 3.21 -11.69 3.88
CA PHE A 31 4.43 -10.86 3.85
C PHE A 31 5.52 -11.48 2.96
N SER A 32 5.84 -12.76 3.17
CA SER A 32 6.87 -13.44 2.39
C SER A 32 6.52 -13.47 0.90
N GLU A 33 5.25 -13.71 0.56
CA GLU A 33 4.79 -13.74 -0.82
C GLU A 33 4.90 -12.36 -1.49
N CYS A 34 4.59 -11.27 -0.80
CA CYS A 34 4.79 -9.90 -1.30
C CYS A 34 6.25 -9.69 -1.74
N LEU A 35 7.21 -10.12 -0.91
CA LEU A 35 8.64 -9.92 -1.17
C LEU A 35 9.18 -10.87 -2.25
N ASN A 36 8.76 -12.13 -2.24
CA ASN A 36 9.24 -13.14 -3.18
C ASN A 36 8.72 -12.86 -4.60
N ARG A 37 7.44 -12.54 -4.75
CA ARG A 37 6.85 -12.17 -6.04
C ARG A 37 7.22 -10.76 -6.48
N LYS A 38 7.73 -9.92 -5.56
CA LYS A 38 8.00 -8.50 -5.78
C LYS A 38 6.78 -7.71 -6.24
N ILE A 39 5.62 -8.01 -5.66
CA ILE A 39 4.34 -7.37 -5.99
C ILE A 39 3.66 -6.95 -4.69
N PHE A 40 3.10 -5.75 -4.68
CA PHE A 40 2.15 -5.33 -3.65
C PHE A 40 0.76 -5.23 -4.24
N GLY A 41 -0.24 -5.65 -3.47
CA GLY A 41 -1.63 -5.73 -3.91
C GLY A 41 -2.59 -5.12 -2.89
N LEU A 42 -3.70 -4.59 -3.39
CA LEU A 42 -4.89 -4.22 -2.61
C LEU A 42 -6.13 -4.84 -3.28
N PRO A 43 -7.25 -4.97 -2.55
CA PRO A 43 -8.51 -5.36 -3.17
C PRO A 43 -8.90 -4.42 -4.33
N ASP A 44 -9.64 -4.95 -5.30
CA ASP A 44 -10.03 -4.24 -6.54
C ASP A 44 -10.68 -2.87 -6.28
N ALA A 45 -11.48 -2.74 -5.21
CA ALA A 45 -12.11 -1.49 -4.80
C ALA A 45 -11.13 -0.33 -4.56
N HIS A 46 -9.84 -0.61 -4.35
CA HIS A 46 -8.78 0.37 -4.16
C HIS A 46 -7.99 0.70 -5.43
N TYR A 47 -8.40 0.20 -6.60
CA TYR A 47 -7.69 0.45 -7.86
C TYR A 47 -7.60 1.93 -8.21
N SER A 48 -8.58 2.75 -7.82
CA SER A 48 -8.54 4.21 -8.03
C SER A 48 -7.30 4.88 -7.43
N TYR A 49 -6.73 4.27 -6.39
CA TYR A 49 -5.51 4.71 -5.73
C TYR A 49 -4.27 4.10 -6.39
N VAL A 50 -4.28 2.78 -6.60
CA VAL A 50 -3.13 2.04 -7.16
C VAL A 50 -2.79 2.54 -8.57
N LYS A 51 -3.79 2.88 -9.40
CA LYS A 51 -3.57 3.41 -10.77
C LYS A 51 -2.78 4.73 -10.83
N ASN A 52 -2.67 5.45 -9.70
CA ASN A 52 -1.89 6.68 -9.61
C ASN A 52 -0.40 6.42 -9.36
N ILE A 53 -0.03 5.19 -9.02
CA ILE A 53 1.37 4.78 -8.84
C ILE A 53 2.05 4.70 -10.21
N ASN A 54 3.20 5.36 -10.32
CA ASN A 54 4.09 5.28 -11.49
C ASN A 54 5.45 4.70 -11.07
N PRO A 55 6.21 4.13 -12.03
CA PRO A 55 7.59 3.73 -11.79
C PRO A 55 8.40 4.87 -11.16
N GLY A 56 9.21 4.58 -10.15
CA GLY A 56 9.94 5.60 -9.38
C GLY A 56 9.35 5.94 -8.03
N LEU A 57 8.05 5.71 -7.83
CA LEU A 57 7.39 6.06 -6.57
C LEU A 57 7.90 5.19 -5.41
N VAL A 58 8.12 5.81 -4.25
CA VAL A 58 8.52 5.11 -3.02
C VAL A 58 7.32 4.36 -2.44
N LEU A 59 7.52 3.09 -2.12
CA LEU A 59 6.54 2.22 -1.51
C LEU A 59 7.07 1.70 -0.17
N PHE A 60 6.17 1.50 0.78
CA PHE A 60 6.43 0.86 2.07
C PHE A 60 5.47 -0.31 2.28
N LEU A 61 5.85 -1.27 3.10
CA LEU A 61 4.99 -2.40 3.45
C LEU A 61 4.78 -2.46 4.97
N PHE A 62 3.58 -2.14 5.44
CA PHE A 62 3.18 -2.26 6.83
C PHE A 62 2.60 -3.65 7.09
N ASN A 63 3.21 -4.39 8.01
CA ASN A 63 2.70 -5.68 8.46
C ASN A 63 1.83 -5.48 9.72
N TYR A 64 0.52 -5.70 9.58
CA TYR A 64 -0.42 -5.53 10.67
C TYR A 64 -0.24 -6.55 11.79
N SER A 65 0.37 -7.71 11.50
CA SER A 65 0.52 -8.80 12.48
C SER A 65 1.60 -8.52 13.53
N ASP A 66 2.67 -7.85 13.15
CA ASP A 66 3.79 -7.49 14.04
C ASP A 66 3.95 -5.98 14.23
N ARG A 67 3.09 -5.18 13.57
CA ARG A 67 3.07 -3.71 13.61
C ARG A 67 4.37 -3.08 13.15
N ASN A 68 5.08 -3.72 12.21
CA ASN A 68 6.29 -3.19 11.60
C ASN A 68 6.04 -2.57 10.23
N LEU A 69 6.67 -1.43 9.97
CA LEU A 69 6.81 -0.83 8.64
C LEU A 69 8.15 -1.25 8.04
N HIS A 70 8.08 -1.94 6.91
CA HIS A 70 9.24 -2.49 6.23
C HIS A 70 9.65 -1.66 5.02
N GLY A 71 10.97 -1.57 4.86
CA GLY A 71 11.68 -1.26 3.63
C GLY A 71 11.56 0.18 3.14
N ILE A 72 12.42 0.50 2.18
CA ILE A 72 12.16 1.51 1.16
C ILE A 72 12.15 0.72 -0.14
N PHE A 73 10.95 0.54 -0.70
CA PHE A 73 10.76 -0.12 -1.99
C PHE A 73 10.49 0.94 -3.05
N LYS A 74 10.71 0.59 -4.30
CA LYS A 74 10.39 1.45 -5.44
C LYS A 74 9.46 0.73 -6.39
N ALA A 75 8.40 1.43 -6.83
CA ALA A 75 7.57 0.95 -7.92
C ALA A 75 8.42 0.83 -9.20
N VAL A 76 8.37 -0.33 -9.85
CA VAL A 76 9.01 -0.56 -11.16
C VAL A 76 7.98 -0.64 -12.28
N SER A 77 6.69 -0.77 -11.94
CA SER A 77 5.57 -0.68 -12.87
C SER A 77 4.62 0.45 -12.51
N ARG A 78 3.69 0.76 -13.43
CA ARG A 78 2.47 1.47 -13.06
C ARG A 78 1.55 0.53 -12.27
N GLY A 79 0.67 1.09 -11.46
CA GLY A 79 -0.39 0.30 -10.82
C GLY A 79 -1.44 -0.15 -11.84
N GLN A 80 -1.78 -1.43 -11.82
CA GLN A 80 -2.71 -2.07 -12.74
C GLN A 80 -3.52 -3.15 -12.04
N LEU A 81 -4.60 -3.61 -12.67
CA LEU A 81 -5.31 -4.79 -12.18
C LEU A 81 -4.56 -6.05 -12.63
N ASN A 82 -4.57 -7.08 -11.79
CA ASN A 82 -4.34 -8.46 -12.21
C ASN A 82 -2.97 -8.67 -12.87
N LEU A 83 -1.90 -8.12 -12.28
CA LEU A 83 -0.52 -8.30 -12.77
C LEU A 83 -0.07 -9.76 -12.59
N ASP A 84 -0.42 -10.36 -11.46
CA ASP A 84 -0.31 -11.78 -11.14
C ASP A 84 -1.64 -12.25 -10.54
N ASN A 85 -2.41 -13.00 -11.35
CA ASN A 85 -3.72 -13.52 -10.97
C ASN A 85 -3.66 -14.60 -9.90
N GLN A 86 -2.47 -15.17 -9.65
CA GLN A 86 -2.29 -16.28 -8.73
C GLN A 86 -1.64 -15.81 -7.41
N ALA A 87 -1.36 -14.52 -7.27
CA ALA A 87 -0.78 -13.96 -6.05
C ALA A 87 -1.79 -14.02 -4.89
N TRP A 88 -1.35 -14.55 -3.74
CA TRP A 88 -2.13 -14.72 -2.52
C TRP A 88 -3.42 -15.55 -2.68
N ALA A 89 -3.49 -16.41 -3.71
CA ALA A 89 -4.59 -17.34 -3.86
C ALA A 89 -4.53 -18.39 -2.74
N SER A 90 -5.50 -18.36 -1.82
CA SER A 90 -5.50 -19.19 -0.60
C SER A 90 -6.35 -20.45 -0.70
N CYS A 91 -7.12 -20.63 -1.77
CA CYS A 91 -8.08 -21.72 -1.93
C CYS A 91 -7.85 -22.46 -3.24
N GLU A 92 -7.75 -23.79 -3.17
CA GLU A 92 -7.78 -24.63 -4.37
C GLU A 92 -9.09 -24.37 -5.14
N GLY A 93 -8.98 -24.05 -6.42
CA GLY A 93 -10.12 -23.72 -7.29
C GLY A 93 -10.47 -22.23 -7.38
N VAL A 94 -9.73 -21.34 -6.71
CA VAL A 94 -9.85 -19.88 -6.91
C VAL A 94 -8.69 -19.41 -7.80
N ASP A 95 -8.98 -19.20 -9.09
CA ASP A 95 -8.00 -18.79 -10.10
C ASP A 95 -7.65 -17.28 -10.07
N TYR A 96 -8.11 -16.55 -9.06
CA TYR A 96 -7.95 -15.10 -9.00
C TYR A 96 -7.47 -14.58 -7.64
N SER A 97 -6.58 -13.60 -7.70
CA SER A 97 -6.02 -12.94 -6.53
C SER A 97 -7.11 -12.14 -5.80
N PRO A 98 -7.23 -12.26 -4.47
CA PRO A 98 -8.09 -11.36 -3.68
C PRO A 98 -7.57 -9.91 -3.67
N TYR A 99 -6.33 -9.68 -4.14
CA TYR A 99 -5.67 -8.39 -4.19
C TYR A 99 -5.34 -7.98 -5.63
N ALA A 100 -6.38 -7.82 -6.44
CA ALA A 100 -6.27 -7.54 -7.87
C ALA A 100 -5.57 -6.21 -8.21
N ALA A 101 -5.67 -5.18 -7.36
CA ALA A 101 -5.04 -3.88 -7.64
C ALA A 101 -3.56 -3.92 -7.25
N GLN A 102 -2.69 -4.15 -8.23
CA GLN A 102 -1.30 -4.54 -8.03
C GLN A 102 -0.29 -3.54 -8.61
N VAL A 103 0.90 -3.53 -8.01
CA VAL A 103 2.08 -2.83 -8.53
C VAL A 103 3.31 -3.70 -8.31
N GLN A 104 4.17 -3.78 -9.33
CA GLN A 104 5.47 -4.43 -9.20
C GLN A 104 6.44 -3.49 -8.49
N MET A 105 7.21 -4.04 -7.56
CA MET A 105 8.19 -3.30 -6.78
C MET A 105 9.59 -3.91 -6.89
N ASP A 106 10.60 -3.16 -6.47
CA ASP A 106 11.91 -3.70 -6.16
C ASP A 106 12.48 -3.06 -4.89
N PHE A 107 13.49 -3.71 -4.31
CA PHE A 107 14.18 -3.20 -3.14
C PHE A 107 15.01 -1.98 -3.54
N GLN A 108 14.75 -0.82 -2.90
CA GLN A 108 15.57 0.37 -3.12
C GLN A 108 16.67 0.47 -2.06
N THR A 109 16.35 0.25 -0.78
CA THR A 109 17.33 0.34 0.31
C THR A 109 16.99 -0.65 1.40
N LYS A 110 18.01 -1.37 1.89
CA LYS A 110 17.89 -2.23 3.08
C LYS A 110 17.91 -1.34 4.31
N CYS A 111 16.84 -1.39 5.09
CA CYS A 111 16.71 -0.68 6.36
C CYS A 111 16.14 -1.63 7.40
N ARG A 112 16.41 -1.36 8.69
CA ARG A 112 15.68 -2.05 9.76
C ARG A 112 14.19 -1.70 9.65
N PRO A 113 13.27 -2.63 9.91
CA PRO A 113 11.87 -2.29 10.08
C PRO A 113 11.68 -1.27 11.21
N LEU A 114 10.67 -0.43 11.08
CA LEU A 114 10.26 0.53 12.11
C LEU A 114 9.00 0.03 12.80
N PHE A 115 8.99 0.02 14.12
CA PHE A 115 7.76 -0.23 14.86
C PHE A 115 6.76 0.91 14.64
N GLU A 116 5.48 0.60 14.74
CA GLU A 116 4.41 1.58 14.58
C GLU A 116 4.62 2.85 15.41
N ASP A 117 4.98 2.71 16.68
CA ASP A 117 5.18 3.85 17.57
C ASP A 117 6.31 4.79 17.12
N GLU A 118 7.26 4.30 16.30
CA GLU A 118 8.34 5.11 15.74
C GLU A 118 7.85 6.01 14.58
N PHE A 119 7.01 5.49 13.68
CA PHE A 119 6.60 6.23 12.47
C PHE A 119 5.22 6.89 12.58
N LYS A 120 4.34 6.36 13.44
CA LYS A 120 2.96 6.84 13.62
C LYS A 120 2.88 8.33 13.98
N PRO A 121 3.74 8.89 14.85
CA PRO A 121 3.72 10.33 15.13
C PRO A 121 4.02 11.19 13.89
N ILE A 122 4.87 10.70 12.98
CA ILE A 122 5.29 11.42 11.77
C ILE A 122 4.14 11.51 10.76
N ILE A 123 3.36 10.45 10.64
CA ILE A 123 2.21 10.39 9.72
C ILE A 123 0.86 10.58 10.43
N GLY A 124 0.85 11.11 11.66
CA GLY A 124 -0.33 11.14 12.52
C GLY A 124 -1.58 11.76 11.86
N MET A 125 -1.40 12.82 11.06
CA MET A 125 -2.50 13.44 10.31
C MET A 125 -3.18 12.50 9.30
N ASN A 126 -2.41 11.59 8.69
CA ASN A 126 -2.93 10.54 7.82
C ASN A 126 -3.35 9.31 8.64
N TYR A 127 -2.72 9.06 9.79
CA TYR A 127 -2.99 7.87 10.59
C TYR A 127 -4.37 7.91 11.26
N TYR A 128 -4.78 9.07 11.78
CA TYR A 128 -6.04 9.20 12.51
C TYR A 128 -7.22 9.68 11.63
N SER A 129 -7.01 9.86 10.33
CA SER A 129 -8.11 10.18 9.43
C SER A 129 -9.00 8.94 9.29
N GLU A 130 -10.26 9.04 9.71
CA GLU A 130 -11.28 7.96 9.81
C GLU A 130 -11.57 7.18 8.50
N LYS A 131 -10.83 7.42 7.41
CA LYS A 131 -11.06 6.81 6.09
C LYS A 131 -9.83 6.16 5.45
N LEU A 132 -8.70 6.01 6.18
CA LEU A 132 -7.43 5.57 5.59
C LEU A 132 -7.00 4.12 5.86
N TYR A 133 -7.63 3.43 6.82
CA TYR A 133 -7.31 2.03 7.13
C TYR A 133 -8.53 1.15 6.89
N TRP A 134 -8.41 0.24 5.91
CA TRP A 134 -9.35 -0.87 5.75
C TRP A 134 -8.86 -2.03 6.62
N TYR A 135 -9.67 -2.43 7.59
CA TYR A 135 -9.46 -3.67 8.34
C TYR A 135 -10.35 -4.75 7.71
N PRO A 136 -9.78 -5.86 7.23
CA PRO A 136 -10.54 -7.08 6.96
C PRO A 136 -10.94 -7.79 8.25
#